data_AF-A0A1F9ZJR9-F1
#
_entry.id   AF-A0A1F9ZJR9-F1
#
_cell.length_a   1.000
_cell.length_b   1.000
_cell.length_c   1.000
_cell.angle_alpha   90.00
_cell.angle_beta   90.00
_cell.angle_gamma   90.00
#
_symmetry.space_group_name_H-M   'P 1'
#
loop_
_entity.id
_entity.type
_entity.pdbx_description
1 polymer ?
#
loop_
_entity_poly.entity_id
_entity_poly.type
_entity_poly.pdbx_seq_one_letter_code
_entity_poly.pdbx_strand_id
1 'polypeptide(L)' 'MVDAEGAEFQRKVALAFFAGLLILGIALYWGWALMYDTWYPFTRGNIGIYTIYVPLIAFGMIGIFLYKKKPAKA' A
#
# COMPACT_ATOMS: atom_id res chain seq x y z
N MET A 1 12.72 -25.41 -15.08
CA MET A 1 13.33 -24.05 -15.08
C MET A 1 12.28 -22.96 -15.39
N VAL A 2 11.29 -23.23 -16.24
CA VAL A 2 10.18 -22.30 -16.56
C VAL A 2 9.34 -21.90 -15.32
N ASP A 3 9.14 -22.82 -14.36
CA ASP A 3 8.30 -22.56 -13.17
C ASP A 3 8.92 -21.57 -12.18
N ALA A 4 10.25 -21.56 -12.06
CA ALA A 4 10.96 -20.70 -11.12
C ALA A 4 10.98 -19.24 -11.59
N GLU A 5 11.14 -19.02 -12.89
CA GLU A 5 11.11 -17.69 -13.50
C GLU A 5 9.70 -17.09 -13.45
N GLY A 6 8.67 -17.90 -13.75
CA GLY A 6 7.27 -17.52 -13.61
C GLY A 6 6.90 -17.12 -12.19
N ALA A 7 7.30 -17.91 -11.19
CA ALA A 7 7.07 -17.62 -9.77
C ALA A 7 7.78 -16.33 -9.32
N GLU A 8 9.00 -16.07 -9.81
CA GLU A 8 9.71 -14.82 -9.52
C GLU A 8 9.02 -13.61 -10.15
N PHE A 9 8.57 -13.72 -11.39
CA PHE A 9 7.82 -12.66 -12.06
C PHE A 9 6.51 -12.35 -11.32
N GLN A 10 5.72 -13.37 -10.98
CA GLN A 10 4.49 -13.21 -10.20
C GLN A 10 4.74 -12.53 -8.85
N ARG A 11 5.83 -12.89 -8.14
CA ARG A 11 6.22 -12.23 -6.89
C ARG A 11 6.51 -10.74 -7.10
N LYS A 12 7.25 -10.39 -8.16
CA LYS A 12 7.60 -8.98 -8.47
C LYS A 12 6.35 -8.17 -8.82
N VAL A 13 5.44 -8.74 -9.60
CA VAL A 13 4.16 -8.10 -9.96
C VAL A 13 3.31 -7.88 -8.72
N ALA A 14 3.15 -8.90 -7.86
CA ALA A 14 2.42 -8.76 -6.61
C ALA A 14 3.05 -7.68 -5.72
N LEU A 15 4.38 -7.70 -5.56
CA LEU A 15 5.09 -6.68 -4.78
C LEU A 15 4.86 -5.26 -5.32
N ALA A 16 4.93 -5.08 -6.64
CA ALA A 16 4.70 -3.79 -7.28
C ALA A 16 3.25 -3.32 -7.09
N PHE A 17 2.27 -4.21 -7.21
CA PHE A 17 0.86 -3.91 -6.96
C PHE A 17 0.64 -3.42 -5.52
N PHE A 18 1.12 -4.16 -4.52
CA PHE A 18 0.97 -3.76 -3.12
C PHE A 18 1.75 -2.48 -2.78
N ALA A 19 2.92 -2.27 -3.39
CA ALA A 19 3.62 -0.99 -3.29
C ALA A 19 2.80 0.16 -3.87
N GLY A 20 2.13 -0.05 -5.01
CA GLY A 20 1.21 0.90 -5.60
C GLY A 20 0.05 1.25 -4.66
N LEU A 21 -0.57 0.26 -4.01
CA LEU A 21 -1.63 0.49 -3.01
C LEU A 21 -1.14 1.36 -1.85
N LEU A 22 0.05 1.08 -1.32
CA LEU A 22 0.63 1.86 -0.23
C LEU A 22 0.86 3.32 -0.64
N ILE A 23 1.48 3.53 -1.80
CA ILE A 23 1.74 4.88 -2.34
C ILE A 23 0.43 5.63 -2.55
N LEU A 24 -0.57 4.98 -3.17
CA LEU A 24 -1.87 5.59 -3.42
C LEU A 24 -2.58 5.98 -2.11
N GLY A 25 -2.55 5.10 -1.11
CA GLY A 25 -3.15 5.39 0.20
C GLY A 25 -2.47 6.59 0.89
N ILE A 26 -1.14 6.66 0.88
CA ILE A 26 -0.40 7.81 1.42
C ILE A 26 -0.74 9.10 0.65
N ALA A 27 -0.76 9.03 -0.68
CA ALA A 27 -1.06 10.16 -1.54
C ALA A 27 -2.48 10.69 -1.31
N LEU A 28 -3.47 9.82 -1.11
CA LEU A 28 -4.84 10.21 -0.77
C LEU A 28 -4.92 10.89 0.59
N TYR A 29 -4.23 10.38 1.62
CA TYR A 29 -4.20 11.01 2.94
C TYR A 29 -3.62 12.43 2.86
N TRP A 30 -2.46 12.59 2.22
CA TRP A 30 -1.80 13.90 2.08
C TRP A 30 -2.59 14.84 1.18
N GLY A 31 -3.06 14.37 0.03
CA GLY A 31 -3.83 15.16 -0.91
C GLY A 31 -5.11 15.71 -0.27
N TRP A 32 -5.83 14.87 0.47
CA TRP A 32 -7.01 15.32 1.22
C TRP A 32 -6.65 16.32 2.32
N ALA A 33 -5.63 16.01 3.13
CA ALA A 33 -5.25 16.85 4.25
C ALA A 33 -4.80 18.25 3.81
N LEU A 34 -4.06 18.35 2.71
CA LEU A 34 -3.62 19.61 2.13
C LEU A 34 -4.77 20.37 1.46
N MET A 35 -5.67 19.68 0.74
CA MET A 35 -6.77 20.32 0.00
C MET A 35 -7.82 20.93 0.93
N TYR A 36 -8.08 20.30 2.07
CA TYR A 36 -9.14 20.69 3.00
C TYR A 36 -8.61 21.20 4.36
N ASP A 37 -7.30 21.42 4.47
CA ASP A 37 -6.60 21.83 5.70
C ASP A 37 -7.03 21.01 6.94
N THR A 38 -7.08 19.69 6.78
CA THR A 38 -7.63 18.80 7.81
C THR A 38 -6.84 17.50 7.92
N TRP A 39 -6.18 17.33 9.05
CA TRP A 39 -5.27 16.20 9.29
C TRP A 39 -5.89 15.11 10.17
N TYR A 40 -6.96 15.44 10.90
CA TYR A 40 -7.62 14.52 11.82
C TYR A 40 -8.70 13.71 11.11
N PRO A 41 -8.55 12.38 11.00
CA PRO A 41 -9.46 11.58 10.18
C PRO A 41 -10.78 11.22 10.85
N PHE A 42 -10.85 11.29 12.18
CA PHE A 42 -12.04 10.89 12.93
C PHE A 42 -13.03 12.04 13.15
N THR A 43 -12.97 13.11 12.34
CA THR A 43 -14.09 14.05 12.22
C THR A 43 -15.18 13.43 11.35
N ARG A 44 -16.45 13.84 11.55
CA ARG A 44 -17.57 13.36 10.73
C ARG A 44 -17.37 13.59 9.23
N GLY A 45 -16.70 14.68 8.85
CA GLY A 45 -16.42 14.99 7.44
C GLY A 45 -15.33 14.12 6.80
N ASN A 46 -14.37 13.63 7.59
CA ASN A 46 -13.21 12.90 7.07
C ASN A 46 -13.35 11.38 7.16
N ILE A 47 -14.40 10.86 7.80
CA ILE A 47 -14.56 9.42 7.98
C ILE A 47 -14.70 8.69 6.63
N GLY A 48 -15.30 9.33 5.62
CA GLY A 48 -15.41 8.78 4.28
C GLY A 48 -14.03 8.53 3.65
N ILE A 49 -13.19 9.57 3.59
CA ILE A 49 -11.84 9.43 3.00
C ILE A 49 -10.97 8.46 3.82
N TYR A 50 -11.13 8.44 5.15
CA TYR A 50 -10.47 7.48 6.03
C TYR A 50 -10.75 6.02 5.63
N THR A 51 -12.02 5.69 5.34
CA THR A 51 -12.38 4.33 4.90
C THR A 51 -11.80 3.94 3.53
N ILE A 52 -11.26 4.89 2.77
CA ILE A 52 -10.61 4.65 1.48
C ILE A 52 -9.11 4.47 1.67
N TYR A 53 -8.42 5.46 2.25
CA TYR A 53 -6.96 5.41 2.28
C TYR A 53 -6.41 4.40 3.30
N VAL A 54 -7.13 4.12 4.39
CA VAL A 54 -6.63 3.21 5.43
C VAL A 54 -6.50 1.77 4.93
N PRO A 55 -7.52 1.17 4.27
CA PRO A 55 -7.36 -0.16 3.68
C PRO A 55 -6.23 -0.22 2.65
N LEU A 56 -6.06 0.82 1.81
CA LEU A 56 -4.97 0.88 0.83
C LEU A 56 -3.59 0.82 1.50
N ILE A 57 -3.39 1.62 2.56
CA ILE A 57 -2.15 1.60 3.34
C ILE A 57 -1.97 0.24 4.02
N ALA A 58 -3.00 -0.28 4.68
CA ALA A 58 -2.94 -1.53 5.41
C ALA A 58 -2.59 -2.71 4.48
N PHE A 59 -3.33 -2.88 3.38
CA PHE A 59 -3.06 -3.94 2.41
C PHE A 59 -1.73 -3.74 1.70
N GLY A 60 -1.37 -2.50 1.38
CA GLY A 60 -0.07 -2.19 0.79
C GLY A 60 1.09 -2.60 1.69
N MET A 61 1.05 -2.26 2.98
CA MET A 61 2.05 -2.70 3.96
C MET A 61 2.09 -4.22 4.08
N ILE A 62 0.94 -4.86 4.30
CA ILE A 62 0.85 -6.32 4.46
C ILE A 62 1.43 -7.04 3.24
N GLY A 63 1.02 -6.63 2.04
CA GLY A 63 1.50 -7.23 0.81
C GLY A 63 2.99 -7.03 0.57
N ILE A 64 3.54 -5.85 0.87
CA ILE A 64 5.00 -5.66 0.83
C ILE A 64 5.70 -6.62 1.79
N PHE A 65 5.20 -6.80 3.02
CA PHE A 65 5.80 -7.72 3.98
C PHE A 65 5.72 -9.19 3.53
N LEU A 66 4.64 -9.57 2.84
CA LEU A 66 4.46 -10.93 2.32
C LEU A 66 5.35 -11.22 1.11
N TYR A 67 5.50 -10.27 0.19
CA TYR A 67 6.19 -10.49 -1.09
C TYR A 67 7.62 -9.96 -1.15
N LYS A 68 8.10 -9.24 -0.11
CA LYS A 68 9.52 -8.86 -0.03
C LYS A 68 10.39 -10.10 0.04
N LYS A 69 11.50 -10.09 -0.72
CA LYS A 69 12.50 -11.17 -0.63
C LYS A 69 13.08 -11.18 0.78
N LYS A 70 13.07 -12.32 1.48
CA LYS A 70 13.81 -12.45 2.74
C LYS A 70 15.27 -12.14 2.45
N PRO A 71 15.95 -11.33 3.28
CA PRO A 71 17.40 -11.20 3.17
C PRO A 71 18.00 -12.60 3.31
N ALA A 72 18.88 -12.98 2.39
CA ALA A 72 19.73 -14.14 2.62
C ALA A 72 20.48 -13.85 3.91
N LYS A 73 20.35 -14.72 4.92
CA LYS A 73 21.10 -14.58 6.17
C LYS A 73 22.57 -14.31 5.81
N ALA A 74 23.11 -13.20 6.33
CA ALA A 74 24.52 -12.86 6.21
C ALA A 74 25.38 -13.93 6.90
#